data_AF-A0A2H9RHH0-F1
#
_entry.id   AF-A0A2H9RHH0-F1
#
_cell.length_a   1.000
_cell.length_b   1.000
_cell.length_c   1.000
_cell.angle_alpha   90.00
_cell.angle_beta   90.00
_cell.angle_gamma   90.00
#
_symmetry.space_group_name_H-M   'P 1'
#
loop_
_entity.id
_entity.type
_entity.pdbx_description
1 polymer ?
#
loop_
_entity_poly.entity_id
_entity_poly.type
_entity_poly.pdbx_seq_one_letter_code
_entity_poly.pdbx_strand_id
1 'polypeptide(L)'
;MKYNIFVSGVQEELKIERITVKNLVIENPLLKDYFKVFLFEDLSAKGKSFKKVYIDEVRKCNVYIGILGNINTETLIRARFQH
;
A
#
# COMPACT_ATOMS: atom_id res chain seq x y z
N MET A 1 0.51 -17.24 14.90
CA MET A 1 1.27 -16.24 14.12
C MET A 1 0.50 -15.95 12.83
N LYS A 2 0.45 -14.70 12.37
CA LYS A 2 -0.16 -14.33 11.08
C LYS A 2 0.93 -14.06 10.04
N TYR A 3 0.65 -14.36 8.78
CA TYR A 3 1.49 -13.99 7.63
C TYR A 3 1.28 -12.50 7.30
N ASN A 4 2.37 -11.81 7.00
CA ASN A 4 2.34 -10.39 6.67
C ASN A 4 2.10 -10.19 5.18
N ILE A 5 1.09 -9.38 4.86
CA ILE A 5 0.82 -8.89 3.51
C ILE A 5 1.29 -7.44 3.43
N PHE A 6 2.11 -7.14 2.43
CA PHE A 6 2.49 -5.78 2.07
C PHE A 6 1.75 -5.35 0.81
N VAL A 7 1.01 -4.23 0.88
CA VAL A 7 0.27 -3.70 -0.28
C VAL A 7 0.95 -2.44 -0.80
N SER A 8 1.29 -2.45 -2.09
CA SER A 8 1.97 -1.37 -2.81
C SER A 8 1.07 -0.81 -3.91
N GLY A 9 1.25 0.49 -4.21
CA GLY A 9 0.57 1.21 -5.27
C GLY A 9 0.88 2.71 -5.17
N VAL A 10 0.60 3.48 -6.23
CA VAL A 10 0.81 4.94 -6.25
C VAL A 10 -0.01 5.59 -5.13
N GLN A 11 0.66 6.28 -4.19
CA GLN A 11 0.02 6.72 -2.94
C GLN A 11 -1.17 7.65 -3.14
N GLU A 12 -1.00 8.68 -3.96
CA GLU A 12 -2.05 9.68 -4.23
C GLU A 12 -3.20 9.14 -5.08
N GLU A 13 -2.92 8.21 -5.99
CA GLU A 13 -3.90 7.71 -6.96
C GLU A 13 -4.71 6.53 -6.41
N LEU A 14 -4.03 5.57 -5.76
CA LEU A 14 -4.59 4.24 -5.46
C LEU A 14 -4.93 4.04 -3.97
N LYS A 15 -5.23 5.12 -3.25
CA LYS A 15 -5.52 5.05 -1.81
C LYS A 15 -6.74 4.17 -1.51
N ILE A 16 -7.81 4.32 -2.29
CA ILE A 16 -9.06 3.58 -2.08
C ILE A 16 -8.85 2.09 -2.34
N GLU A 17 -8.13 1.75 -3.40
CA GLU A 17 -7.82 0.40 -3.83
C GLU A 17 -6.95 -0.31 -2.77
N ARG A 18 -5.92 0.36 -2.26
CA ARG A 18 -5.08 -0.18 -1.18
C ARG A 18 -5.89 -0.44 0.09
N ILE A 19 -6.75 0.49 0.49
CA ILE A 19 -7.64 0.31 1.65
C ILE A 19 -8.63 -0.85 1.41
N THR A 20 -9.16 -0.97 0.19
CA THR A 20 -10.07 -2.06 -0.19
C THR A 20 -9.43 -3.43 -0.03
N VAL A 21 -8.16 -3.59 -0.42
CA VAL A 21 -7.41 -4.84 -0.20
C VAL A 21 -7.31 -5.16 1.29
N LYS A 22 -7.02 -4.16 2.14
CA LYS A 22 -6.99 -4.35 3.58
C LYS A 22 -8.36 -4.77 4.12
N ASN A 23 -9.42 -4.08 3.72
CA ASN A 23 -10.79 -4.38 4.16
C ASN A 23 -11.20 -5.81 3.79
N LEU A 24 -10.92 -6.25 2.56
CA LEU A 24 -11.17 -7.61 2.11
C LEU A 24 -10.49 -8.66 3.01
N VAL A 25 -9.26 -8.40 3.45
CA VAL A 25 -8.53 -9.33 4.33
C VAL A 25 -9.11 -9.33 5.75
N ILE A 26 -9.45 -8.18 6.33
CA ILE A 26 -9.91 -8.10 7.72
C ILE A 26 -11.39 -8.49 7.89
N GLU A 27 -12.21 -8.32 6.86
CA GLU A 27 -13.64 -8.65 6.87
C GLU A 27 -13.88 -10.13 6.56
N ASN A 28 -12.98 -10.78 5.82
CA ASN A 28 -13.10 -12.19 5.50
C ASN A 28 -12.76 -13.07 6.73
N PRO A 29 -13.67 -13.95 7.20
CA PRO A 29 -13.46 -14.77 8.39
C PRO A 29 -12.25 -15.70 8.32
N LEU A 30 -11.91 -16.20 7.14
CA LEU A 30 -10.74 -17.06 6.94
C LEU A 30 -9.48 -16.20 6.91
N LEU A 31 -9.43 -15.18 6.05
CA LEU A 31 -8.21 -14.42 5.82
C LEU A 31 -7.75 -13.64 7.05
N LYS A 32 -8.70 -13.09 7.84
CA LYS A 32 -8.37 -12.28 9.01
C LYS A 32 -7.59 -13.07 10.07
N ASP A 33 -7.77 -14.40 10.15
CA ASP A 33 -7.11 -15.24 11.15
C ASP A 33 -5.68 -15.60 10.75
N TYR A 34 -5.39 -15.66 9.45
CA TYR A 34 -4.08 -16.04 8.92
C TYR A 34 -3.22 -14.87 8.49
N PHE A 35 -3.80 -13.72 8.14
CA PHE A 35 -3.08 -12.61 7.53
C PHE A 35 -3.19 -11.31 8.32
N LYS A 36 -2.12 -10.52 8.26
CA LYS A 36 -2.09 -9.13 8.71
C LYS A 36 -1.64 -8.26 7.54
N VAL A 37 -2.42 -7.22 7.24
CA VAL A 37 -2.10 -6.28 6.16
C VAL A 37 -1.34 -5.09 6.72
N PHE A 38 -0.23 -4.76 6.08
CA PHE A 38 0.51 -3.52 6.28
C PHE A 38 0.14 -2.53 5.17
N LEU A 39 -0.32 -1.35 5.58
CA LEU A 39 -0.56 -0.20 4.71
C LEU A 39 0.31 0.98 5.12
N PHE A 40 0.71 1.78 4.14
CA PHE A 40 1.46 3.00 4.41
C PHE A 40 0.62 4.00 5.22
N GLU A 41 -0.69 4.05 4.96
CA GLU A 41 -1.68 4.89 5.61
C GLU A 41 -1.79 4.66 7.12
N ASP A 42 -1.41 3.47 7.59
CA ASP A 42 -1.43 3.11 9.01
C ASP A 42 -0.21 3.66 9.77
N LEU A 43 0.84 4.09 9.06
CA LEU A 43 2.00 4.72 9.67
C LEU A 43 1.62 6.12 10.14
N SER A 44 1.45 6.29 11.44
CA SER A 44 1.32 7.63 12.05
C SER A 44 2.54 8.48 11.68
N ALA A 45 2.31 9.75 11.31
CA ALA A 45 3.30 10.71 10.81
C ALA A 45 4.40 11.14 11.82
N LYS A 46 4.82 10.26 12.74
CA LYS A 46 5.74 10.57 13.84
C LYS A 46 7.05 9.80 13.71
N GLY A 47 7.96 10.25 12.84
CA GLY A 47 9.39 9.90 12.95
C GLY A 47 10.21 9.95 11.66
N LYS A 48 11.47 10.38 11.75
CA LYS A 48 12.43 10.61 10.65
C LYS A 48 12.86 9.35 9.84
N SER A 49 12.13 8.23 9.89
CA SER A 49 12.55 6.99 9.22
C SER A 49 11.46 6.26 8.42
N PHE A 50 10.44 6.96 7.91
CA PHE A 50 9.38 6.37 7.06
C PHE A 50 9.91 5.44 5.96
N LYS A 51 10.95 5.87 5.25
CA LYS A 51 11.57 5.08 4.18
C LYS A 51 12.21 3.78 4.69
N LYS A 52 12.81 3.82 5.88
CA LYS A 52 13.41 2.64 6.51
C LYS A 52 12.33 1.67 6.96
N VAL A 53 11.30 2.17 7.66
CA VAL A 53 10.14 1.35 8.07
C VAL A 53 9.51 0.69 6.86
N TYR A 54 9.27 1.43 5.78
CA TYR A 54 8.73 0.89 4.54
C TYR A 54 9.58 -0.27 3.98
N ILE A 55 10.89 -0.06 3.82
CA ILE A 55 11.80 -1.10 3.29
C ILE A 55 11.84 -2.31 4.22
N ASP A 56 11.84 -2.09 5.53
CA ASP A 56 11.85 -3.15 6.52
C ASP A 56 10.54 -3.98 6.47
N GLU A 57 9.40 -3.35 6.26
CA GLU A 57 8.11 -4.04 6.14
C GLU A 57 7.98 -4.80 4.81
N VAL A 58 8.51 -4.26 3.70
CA VAL A 58 8.63 -5.00 2.43
C VAL A 58 9.50 -6.24 2.62
N ARG A 59 10.65 -6.12 3.30
CA ARG A 59 11.57 -7.24 3.52
C ARG A 59 11.00 -8.35 4.41
N LYS A 60 10.11 -8.00 5.33
CA LYS A 60 9.49 -8.93 6.29
C LYS A 60 8.19 -9.54 5.78
N CYS A 61 7.66 -9.07 4.66
CA CYS A 61 6.38 -9.57 4.18
C CYS A 61 6.48 -11.01 3.67
N ASN A 62 5.42 -11.79 3.91
CA ASN A 62 5.28 -13.13 3.34
C ASN A 62 4.63 -13.06 1.97
N VAL A 63 3.78 -12.05 1.75
CA VAL A 63 3.07 -11.81 0.48
C VAL A 63 3.21 -10.33 0.12
N TYR A 64 3.61 -10.07 -1.12
CA TYR A 64 3.65 -8.74 -1.71
C TYR A 64 2.53 -8.58 -2.75
N ILE A 65 1.72 -7.53 -2.63
CA ILE A 65 0.65 -7.19 -3.58
C ILE A 65 0.98 -5.84 -4.21
N GLY A 66 1.19 -5.83 -5.53
CA GLY A 66 1.36 -4.60 -6.31
C GLY A 66 0.06 -4.24 -7.05
N ILE A 67 -0.49 -3.06 -6.77
CA ILE A 67 -1.63 -2.51 -7.50
C ILE A 67 -1.11 -1.57 -8.58
N LEU A 68 -1.47 -1.86 -9.84
CA LEU A 68 -1.14 -1.04 -11.00
C LEU A 68 -2.38 -0.26 -11.42
N GLY A 69 -2.29 1.07 -11.33
CA GLY A 69 -3.32 1.99 -11.80
C GLY A 69 -3.18 2.24 -13.30
N ASN A 70 -4.26 2.71 -13.92
CA ASN A 70 -4.18 3.19 -15.30
C ASN A 70 -3.81 4.67 -15.26
N ILE A 71 -2.54 4.97 -15.52
CA ILE A 71 -2.11 6.34 -15.76
C ILE A 71 -2.76 6.80 -17.07
N ASN A 72 -3.74 7.71 -16.99
CA ASN A 72 -4.02 8.58 -18.13
C ASN A 72 -2.79 9.47 -18.31
N THR A 73 -1.93 9.08 -19.25
CA THR A 73 -0.62 9.68 -19.54
C THR A 73 -0.73 11.18 -19.87
N GLU A 74 -1.90 11.66 -20.30
CA GLU A 74 -2.13 13.07 -20.65
C GLU A 74 -2.09 14.03 -19.46
N THR A 75 -2.54 13.62 -18.27
CA THR A 75 -2.62 14.54 -17.11
C THR A 75 -1.24 14.83 -16.51
N LEU A 76 -0.35 13.83 -16.49
CA LEU A 76 1.01 13.97 -15.98
C LEU A 76 1.92 14.74 -16.95
N ILE A 77 1.70 14.64 -18.26
CA ILE A 77 2.43 15.44 -19.25
C ILE A 77 2.02 16.91 -19.12
N ARG A 78 0.72 17.24 -18.99
CA ARG A 78 0.29 18.64 -18.83
C ARG A 78 0.79 19.28 -17.53
N ALA A 79 0.86 18.53 -16.43
CA ALA A 79 1.35 19.05 -15.15
C ALA A 79 2.88 19.27 -15.12
N ARG A 80 3.65 18.61 -15.99
CA ARG A 80 5.12 18.62 -15.97
C ARG A 80 5.76 19.53 -17.02
N PHE A 81 4.97 20.10 -17.93
CA PHE A 81 5.42 21.01 -19.00
C PHE A 81 4.83 22.43 -18.92
N GLN A 82 4.21 22.82 -17.80
CA GLN A 82 3.73 24.20 -17.55
C GLN A 82 4.66 25.05 -16.69
N HIS A 83 5.89 24.59 -16.43
CA HIS A 83 6.95 25.37 -15.79
C HIS A 83 8.22 25.29 -16.62
#